data_AF-A0A7W0NUU8-F1
#
_entry.id   AF-A0A7W0NUU8-F1
#
_cell.length_a   1.000
_cell.length_b   1.000
_cell.length_c   1.000
_cell.angle_alpha   90.00
_cell.angle_beta   90.00
_cell.angle_gamma   90.00
#
_symmetry.space_group_name_H-M   'P 1'
#
loop_
_entity.id
_entity.type
_entity.pdbx_description
1 polymer ?
#
loop_
_entity_poly.entity_id
_entity_poly.type
_entity_poly.pdbx_seq_one_letter_code
_entity_poly.pdbx_strand_id
1 'polypeptide(L)'
;LEEVFGKKPRYADVAGLCKAATLAEIEAQGWSLNPGRYVGVAPGEAVSDEDFKAQLETLNEELETLNAQARELEETVAGNVAEILEV
;
A
#
# COMPACT_ATOMS: atom_id res chain seq x y z
N LEU A 1 -5.49 -14.17 18.20
CA LEU A 1 -4.44 -14.96 18.89
C LEU A 1 -4.76 -16.45 18.90
N GLU A 2 -5.95 -16.88 19.31
CA GLU A 2 -6.33 -18.32 19.24
C GLU A 2 -6.33 -18.87 17.81
N GLU A 3 -6.76 -18.08 16.82
CA GLU A 3 -6.69 -18.46 15.39
C GLU A 3 -5.25 -18.68 14.89
N VAL A 4 -4.28 -17.99 15.50
CA VAL A 4 -2.88 -18.02 15.08
C VAL A 4 -2.05 -19.03 15.89
N PHE A 5 -2.29 -19.11 17.20
CA PHE A 5 -1.50 -19.93 18.14
C PHE A 5 -2.27 -21.09 18.77
N GLY A 6 -3.56 -21.26 18.44
CA GLY A 6 -4.43 -22.29 18.98
C GLY A 6 -4.88 -22.05 20.43
N LYS A 7 -5.71 -22.97 20.94
CA LYS A 7 -6.26 -22.96 22.32
C LYS A 7 -5.23 -23.07 23.44
N LYS A 8 -4.03 -23.58 23.12
CA LYS A 8 -2.89 -23.70 24.05
C LYS A 8 -1.69 -23.03 23.40
N PRO A 9 -1.57 -21.70 23.51
CA PRO A 9 -0.60 -20.93 22.74
C PRO A 9 0.84 -21.33 23.07
N ARG A 10 1.66 -21.46 22.03
CA ARG A 10 3.11 -21.54 22.11
C ARG A 10 3.71 -20.49 21.20
N TYR A 11 4.87 -19.99 21.58
CA TYR A 11 5.59 -19.03 20.76
C TYR A 11 6.00 -19.66 19.42
N ALA A 12 5.80 -18.90 18.34
CA ALA A 12 6.29 -19.19 17.02
C ALA A 12 6.49 -17.86 16.28
N ASP A 13 7.47 -17.82 15.39
CA ASP A 13 7.59 -16.71 14.44
C ASP A 13 6.42 -16.78 13.45
N VAL A 14 5.67 -15.69 13.34
CA VAL A 14 4.49 -15.58 12.48
C VAL A 14 4.62 -14.31 11.65
N ALA A 15 4.65 -14.48 10.34
CA ALA A 15 4.78 -13.38 9.39
C ALA A 15 3.67 -12.33 9.59
N GLY A 16 4.03 -11.06 9.62
CA GLY A 16 3.09 -9.96 9.90
C GLY A 16 2.64 -9.82 11.36
N LEU A 17 3.03 -10.72 12.28
CA LEU A 17 2.63 -10.68 13.69
C LEU A 17 3.80 -10.61 14.68
N CYS A 18 4.72 -11.58 14.67
CA CYS A 18 5.85 -11.60 15.59
C CYS A 18 7.04 -12.41 15.07
N LYS A 19 8.26 -12.01 15.47
CA LYS A 19 9.50 -12.75 15.20
C LYS A 19 10.50 -12.56 16.33
N ALA A 20 11.25 -13.61 16.67
CA ALA A 20 12.41 -13.54 17.54
C ALA A 20 13.61 -13.11 16.71
N ALA A 21 14.00 -11.84 16.81
CA ALA A 21 15.20 -11.32 16.16
C ALA A 21 16.44 -11.57 17.03
N THR A 22 17.52 -12.04 16.40
CA THR A 22 18.84 -12.14 17.02
C THR A 22 19.50 -10.76 17.15
N LEU A 23 20.49 -10.63 18.05
CA LEU A 23 21.26 -9.39 18.17
C LEU A 23 21.98 -9.00 16.87
N ALA A 24 22.46 -9.98 16.09
CA ALA A 24 23.08 -9.74 14.80
C ALA A 24 22.09 -9.17 13.77
N GLU A 25 20.84 -9.66 13.74
CA GLU A 25 19.79 -9.09 12.90
C GLU A 25 19.43 -7.66 13.33
N ILE A 26 19.40 -7.39 14.64
CA ILE A 26 19.12 -6.05 15.19
C ILE A 26 20.22 -5.06 14.83
N GLU A 27 21.49 -5.46 14.98
CA GLU A 27 22.65 -4.66 14.60
C GLU A 27 22.64 -4.34 13.10
N ALA A 28 22.36 -5.34 12.24
CA ALA A 28 22.25 -5.16 10.80
C ALA A 28 21.13 -4.17 10.38
N GLN A 29 20.10 -4.02 11.21
CA GLN A 29 19.01 -3.05 11.04
C GLN A 29 19.29 -1.69 11.71
N GLY A 30 20.54 -1.44 12.12
CA GLY A 30 20.94 -0.19 12.77
C GLY A 30 20.36 -0.02 14.18
N TRP A 31 20.20 -1.12 14.91
CA TRP A 31 19.61 -1.16 16.25
C TRP A 31 18.15 -0.67 16.33
N SER A 32 17.49 -0.50 15.19
CA SER A 32 16.08 -0.13 15.14
C SER A 32 15.20 -1.29 15.59
N LEU A 33 14.44 -1.13 16.67
CA LEU A 33 13.52 -2.16 17.17
C LEU A 33 12.11 -2.11 16.54
N ASN A 34 11.92 -1.32 15.48
CA ASN A 34 10.66 -1.26 14.75
C ASN A 34 10.29 -2.65 14.19
N PRO A 35 9.17 -3.28 14.64
CA PRO A 35 8.84 -4.66 14.31
C PRO A 35 8.76 -4.96 12.81
N GLY A 36 8.30 -3.99 12.00
CA GLY A 36 8.21 -4.12 10.54
C GLY A 36 9.55 -4.44 9.85
N ARG A 37 10.69 -4.23 10.50
CA ARG A 37 12.01 -4.63 9.98
C ARG A 37 12.31 -6.13 10.08
N TYR A 38 11.55 -6.87 10.89
CA TYR A 38 11.85 -8.26 11.23
C TYR A 38 10.69 -9.21 10.92
N VAL A 39 9.46 -8.75 11.13
CA VAL A 39 8.27 -9.59 11.20
C VAL A 39 7.75 -9.98 9.80
N GLY A 40 8.20 -9.31 8.73
CA GLY A 40 7.68 -9.54 7.38
C GLY A 40 6.21 -9.19 7.25
N VAL A 41 5.55 -9.70 6.22
CA VAL A 41 4.12 -9.46 5.95
C VAL A 41 3.40 -10.81 5.96
N ALA A 42 2.24 -10.87 6.61
CA ALA A 42 1.39 -12.05 6.53
C ALA A 42 1.06 -12.32 5.06
N PRO A 43 0.91 -13.59 4.63
CA PRO A 43 0.37 -13.88 3.31
C PRO A 43 -0.95 -13.13 3.15
N GLY A 44 -1.03 -12.26 2.15
CA GLY A 44 -2.29 -11.60 1.81
C GLY A 44 -3.32 -12.60 1.33
N GLU A 45 -4.55 -12.15 1.14
CA GLU A 45 -5.56 -12.94 0.44
C GLU A 45 -5.04 -13.30 -0.96
N ALA A 46 -5.23 -14.56 -1.36
CA ALA A 46 -4.90 -14.99 -2.70
C ALA A 46 -5.91 -14.36 -3.66
N VAL A 47 -5.51 -13.27 -4.32
CA VAL A 47 -6.26 -12.65 -5.41
C VAL A 47 -5.98 -13.47 -6.67
N SER A 48 -7.02 -13.92 -7.37
CA SER A 48 -6.85 -14.59 -8.65
C SER A 48 -6.32 -13.60 -9.71
N ASP A 49 -5.63 -14.10 -10.73
CA ASP A 49 -5.17 -13.26 -11.83
C ASP A 49 -6.35 -12.58 -12.55
N GLU A 50 -7.51 -13.25 -12.59
CA GLU A 50 -8.76 -12.72 -13.12
C GLU A 50 -9.31 -11.57 -12.27
N ASP A 51 -9.39 -11.73 -10.94
CA ASP A 51 -9.87 -10.70 -10.03
C ASP A 51 -8.95 -9.47 -10.04
N PHE A 52 -7.63 -9.68 -10.13
CA PHE A 52 -6.66 -8.61 -10.24
C PHE A 52 -6.86 -7.80 -11.53
N LYS A 53 -7.03 -8.47 -12.68
CA LYS A 53 -7.25 -7.79 -13.97
C LYS A 53 -8.54 -6.98 -13.96
N ALA A 54 -9.64 -7.54 -13.44
CA ALA A 54 -10.92 -6.83 -13.35
C ALA A 54 -10.82 -5.57 -12.47
N GLN A 55 -10.13 -5.65 -11.35
CA GLN A 55 -9.87 -4.48 -10.49
C GLN A 55 -9.00 -3.44 -11.20
N LEU A 56 -7.94 -3.88 -11.89
CA LEU A 56 -7.03 -3.00 -12.61
C LEU A 56 -7.73 -2.27 -13.76
N GLU A 57 -8.57 -2.96 -14.53
CA GLU A 57 -9.39 -2.36 -15.60
C GLU A 57 -10.32 -1.29 -15.03
N THR A 58 -11.04 -1.60 -13.96
CA THR A 58 -11.93 -0.66 -13.27
C THR A 58 -11.19 0.61 -12.83
N LEU A 59 -10.02 0.45 -12.20
CA LEU A 59 -9.19 1.57 -11.75
C LEU A 59 -8.63 2.38 -12.92
N ASN A 60 -8.30 1.74 -14.04
CA ASN A 60 -7.80 2.43 -15.22
C ASN A 60 -8.90 3.27 -15.89
N GLU A 61 -10.13 2.75 -15.99
CA GLU A 61 -11.29 3.52 -16.49
C GLU A 61 -11.59 4.75 -15.62
N GLU A 62 -11.52 4.59 -14.29
CA GLU A 62 -11.66 5.72 -13.36
C GLU A 62 -10.54 6.76 -13.57
N LEU A 63 -9.28 6.30 -13.69
CA LEU A 63 -8.14 7.17 -13.95
C LEU A 63 -8.28 7.95 -15.27
N GLU A 64 -8.74 7.30 -16.34
CA GLU A 64 -8.98 7.95 -17.62
C GLU A 64 -10.05 9.03 -17.53
N THR A 65 -11.13 8.76 -16.78
CA THR A 65 -12.19 9.73 -16.51
C THR A 65 -11.66 10.94 -15.73
N LEU A 66 -10.89 10.70 -14.66
CA LEU A 66 -10.27 11.76 -13.86
C LEU A 66 -9.28 12.59 -14.68
N ASN A 67 -8.52 11.97 -15.58
CA ASN A 67 -7.60 12.67 -16.47
C ASN A 67 -8.33 13.58 -17.46
N ALA A 68 -9.48 13.15 -17.99
CA ALA A 68 -10.29 13.99 -18.87
C ALA A 68 -10.83 15.22 -18.12
N GLN A 69 -11.36 15.02 -16.91
CA GLN A 69 -11.83 16.11 -16.05
C GLN A 69 -10.71 17.07 -15.66
N ALA A 70 -9.52 16.55 -15.36
CA ALA A 70 -8.36 17.36 -15.01
C ALA A 70 -7.93 18.29 -16.17
N ARG A 71 -7.97 17.80 -17.42
CA ARG A 71 -7.67 18.60 -18.61
C ARG A 71 -8.69 19.71 -18.84
N GLU A 72 -9.97 19.43 -18.66
CA GLU A 72 -11.03 20.45 -18.75
C GLU A 72 -10.82 21.56 -17.71
N LEU A 73 -10.46 21.19 -16.49
CA LEU A 73 -10.15 22.14 -15.44
C LEU A 73 -8.88 22.95 -15.76
N GLU A 74 -7.83 22.29 -16.29
CA GLU A 74 -6.59 22.95 -16.72
C GLU A 74 -6.87 24.00 -17.80
N GLU A 75 -7.66 23.66 -18.83
CA GLU A 75 -8.05 24.59 -19.89
C GLU A 75 -8.83 25.80 -19.33
N THR A 76 -9.77 25.55 -18.42
CA THR A 76 -10.54 26.61 -17.76
C THR A 76 -9.64 27.56 -16.97
N VAL A 77 -8.71 27.00 -16.19
CA VAL A 77 -7.75 27.80 -15.41
C VAL A 77 -6.84 28.61 -16.33
N ALA A 78 -6.33 28.00 -17.40
CA ALA A 78 -5.48 28.69 -18.37
C ALA A 78 -6.21 29.85 -19.04
N GLY A 79 -7.48 29.66 -19.43
CA GLY A 79 -8.33 30.72 -19.98
C GLY A 79 -8.52 31.88 -19.01
N ASN A 80 -8.90 31.60 -17.77
CA ASN A 80 -9.07 32.62 -16.74
C ASN A 80 -7.78 33.40 -16.45
N VAL A 81 -6.62 32.72 -16.45
CA VAL A 81 -5.32 33.38 -16.26
C VAL A 81 -4.98 34.31 -17.42
N ALA A 82 -5.24 33.89 -18.66
CA ALA A 82 -5.04 34.73 -19.83
C ALA A 82 -5.90 36.00 -19.77
N GLU A 83 -7.19 35.86 -19.43
CA GLU A 83 -8.09 37.01 -19.25
C GLU A 83 -7.58 38.00 -18.19
N ILE A 84 -7.06 37.51 -17.05
CA ILE A 84 -6.51 38.37 -16.00
C ILE A 84 -5.26 39.13 -16.46
N LEU A 85 -4.42 38.53 -17.30
CA LEU A 85 -3.16 39.11 -17.76
C LEU A 85 -3.33 40.09 -18.94
N GLU A 86 -4.44 40.03 -19.68
CA GLU A 86 -4.77 40.94 -20.78
C GLU A 86 -5.40 42.28 -20.32
N VAL A 87 -5.66 42.45 -19.01
CA VAL A 87 -6.19 43.69 -18.39
C VAL A 87 -5.07 44.69 -18.05
#